data_AF-A0A7R9EHZ9-F1
#
_entry.id   AF-A0A7R9EHZ9-F1
#
_cell.length_a   1.000
_cell.length_b   1.000
_cell.length_c   1.000
_cell.angle_alpha   90.00
_cell.angle_beta   90.00
_cell.angle_gamma   90.00
#
_symmetry.space_group_name_H-M   'P 1'
#
loop_
_entity.id
_entity.type
_entity.pdbx_description
1 polymer ?
#
loop_
_entity_poly.entity_id
_entity_poly.type
_entity_poly.pdbx_seq_one_letter_code
_entity_poly.pdbx_strand_id
1 'polypeptide(L)'
;MAKLFLKKTSKRISCRKRYKIEKKVRDHNRKLRKEAKKNPKKNGKKKIIQIPNMCPFKEDILREVEALRAKKEEEKVKRKEAMREEKQKKKEDDKQNFKLEGLVSEAENKQKLHEILKSDAKPAEPVTKTDTSVKSYYREFKKVLAAADVILEVVDARDPLGTRCKQVEEAVLEATTNKRLVLVLNKADLVPRDNMEGWLRYLRGSLPAVPFKASTQQQSRRLGRKKMKASLSKGLQGSVCVGAELLMSLLANYCRNKGIKTSITVGVVGLPNVGKSSIINSLKRSRACSVGATPGITKYSLDILSSY
;
A
#
# COMPACT_ATOMS: atom_id res chain seq x y z
N MET A 1 -0.71 -4.04 -75.39
CA MET A 1 -0.58 -3.51 -74.02
C MET A 1 -1.12 -4.52 -73.01
N ALA A 2 -0.35 -5.57 -72.68
CA ALA A 2 -0.75 -6.55 -71.66
C ALA A 2 -0.15 -6.14 -70.31
N LYS A 3 -0.97 -5.61 -69.41
CA LYS A 3 -0.55 -5.31 -68.04
C LYS A 3 -0.31 -6.63 -67.30
N LEU A 4 0.96 -7.00 -67.14
CA LEU A 4 1.43 -8.03 -66.20
C LEU A 4 1.15 -7.57 -64.76
N PHE A 5 -0.10 -7.73 -64.29
CA PHE A 5 -0.43 -7.52 -62.89
C PHE A 5 0.17 -8.65 -62.05
N LEU A 6 1.34 -8.40 -61.45
CA LEU A 6 1.96 -9.28 -60.45
C LEU A 6 0.93 -9.59 -59.35
N LYS A 7 0.62 -10.87 -59.15
CA LYS A 7 -0.34 -11.33 -58.12
C LYS A 7 0.13 -10.88 -56.74
N LYS A 8 -0.49 -9.82 -56.20
CA LYS A 8 -0.17 -9.27 -54.88
C LYS A 8 -0.52 -10.29 -53.79
N THR A 9 0.46 -10.68 -52.97
CA THR A 9 0.24 -11.66 -51.91
C THR A 9 -0.65 -11.07 -50.81
N SER A 10 -1.58 -11.89 -50.31
CA SER A 10 -2.48 -11.48 -49.23
C SER A 10 -1.73 -11.36 -47.91
N LYS A 11 -1.99 -10.27 -47.17
CA LYS A 11 -1.50 -10.07 -45.79
C LYS A 11 -2.26 -10.94 -44.76
N ARG A 12 -3.33 -11.62 -45.16
CA ARG A 12 -4.11 -12.50 -44.28
C ARG A 12 -3.30 -13.75 -43.94
N ILE A 13 -3.23 -14.07 -42.65
CA ILE A 13 -2.50 -15.23 -42.13
C ILE A 13 -3.52 -16.30 -41.74
N SER A 14 -3.34 -17.53 -42.18
CA SER A 14 -4.19 -18.65 -41.74
C SER A 14 -4.01 -18.91 -40.24
N CYS A 15 -5.09 -19.33 -39.56
CA CYS A 15 -5.03 -19.67 -38.14
C CYS A 15 -3.91 -20.67 -37.83
N ARG A 16 -3.73 -21.69 -38.70
CA ARG A 16 -2.64 -22.67 -38.61
C ARG A 16 -1.25 -22.01 -38.60
N LYS A 17 -1.02 -21.02 -39.47
CA LYS A 17 0.27 -20.29 -39.53
C LYS A 17 0.45 -19.41 -38.28
N ARG A 18 -0.60 -18.76 -37.79
CA ARG A 18 -0.56 -17.97 -36.54
C ARG A 18 -0.18 -18.84 -35.32
N TYR A 19 -0.88 -19.95 -35.09
CA TYR A 19 -0.57 -20.86 -33.98
C TYR A 19 0.82 -21.50 -34.10
N LYS A 20 1.28 -21.79 -35.32
CA LYS A 20 2.65 -22.28 -35.56
C LYS A 20 3.71 -21.24 -35.18
N ILE A 21 3.48 -19.96 -35.50
CA ILE A 21 4.37 -18.87 -35.12
C ILE A 21 4.38 -18.71 -33.60
N GLU A 22 3.22 -18.65 -32.95
CA GLU A 22 3.12 -18.55 -31.48
C GLU A 22 3.85 -19.69 -30.77
N LYS A 23 3.68 -20.94 -31.25
CA LYS A 23 4.39 -22.10 -30.71
C LYS A 23 5.90 -21.95 -30.87
N LYS A 24 6.38 -21.55 -32.06
CA LYS A 24 7.82 -21.31 -32.31
C LYS A 24 8.39 -20.22 -31.40
N VAL A 25 7.69 -19.11 -31.20
CA VAL A 25 8.12 -18.02 -30.31
C VAL A 25 8.18 -18.50 -28.87
N ARG A 26 7.17 -19.26 -28.42
CA ARG A 26 7.13 -19.84 -27.08
C ARG A 26 8.31 -20.79 -26.84
N ASP A 27 8.58 -21.66 -27.81
CA ASP A 27 9.69 -22.63 -27.73
C ASP A 27 11.05 -21.93 -27.77
N HIS A 28 11.21 -20.89 -28.59
CA HIS A 28 12.42 -20.05 -28.62
C HIS A 28 12.67 -19.34 -27.29
N ASN A 29 11.65 -18.66 -26.74
CA ASN A 29 11.75 -18.00 -25.44
C ASN A 29 12.04 -19.00 -24.30
N ARG A 30 11.50 -20.22 -24.39
CA ARG A 30 11.81 -21.30 -23.44
C ARG A 30 13.28 -21.71 -23.54
N LYS A 31 13.83 -21.84 -24.75
CA LYS A 31 15.27 -22.14 -24.96
C LYS A 31 16.16 -21.03 -24.40
N LEU A 32 15.89 -19.76 -24.74
CA LEU A 32 16.63 -18.60 -24.22
C LEU A 32 16.65 -18.56 -22.68
N ARG A 33 15.51 -18.85 -22.03
CA ARG A 33 15.45 -18.93 -20.55
C ARG A 33 16.31 -20.06 -19.98
N LYS A 34 16.37 -21.21 -20.66
CA LYS A 34 17.22 -22.33 -20.22
C LYS A 34 18.71 -22.01 -20.42
N GLU A 35 19.07 -21.39 -21.55
CA GLU A 35 20.44 -20.96 -21.84
C GLU A 35 20.92 -19.86 -20.88
N ALA A 36 20.07 -18.87 -20.57
CA ALA A 36 20.37 -17.82 -19.61
C ALA A 36 20.57 -18.36 -18.18
N LYS A 37 19.93 -19.50 -17.83
CA LYS A 37 20.16 -20.19 -16.56
C LYS A 37 21.48 -20.98 -16.53
N LYS A 38 21.89 -21.55 -17.67
CA LYS A 38 23.17 -22.28 -17.79
C LYS A 38 24.37 -21.33 -17.74
N ASN A 39 24.26 -20.18 -18.40
CA ASN A 39 25.26 -19.13 -18.41
C ASN A 39 24.69 -17.85 -17.79
N PRO A 40 24.62 -17.75 -16.45
CA PRO A 40 24.22 -16.51 -15.81
C PRO A 40 25.26 -15.44 -16.18
N LYS A 41 24.92 -14.56 -17.12
CA LYS A 41 25.71 -13.37 -17.38
C LYS A 41 25.83 -12.64 -16.04
N LYS A 42 27.03 -12.60 -15.46
CA LYS A 42 27.33 -11.68 -14.36
C LYS A 42 26.89 -10.32 -14.88
N ASN A 43 25.89 -9.71 -14.23
CA ASN A 43 25.44 -8.37 -14.61
C ASN A 43 26.64 -7.44 -14.41
N GLY A 44 27.42 -7.24 -15.47
CA GLY A 44 28.49 -6.26 -15.48
C GLY A 44 27.89 -4.94 -15.06
N LYS A 45 28.63 -4.17 -14.25
CA LYS A 45 28.21 -2.82 -13.83
C LYS A 45 27.71 -2.09 -15.08
N LYS A 46 26.49 -1.57 -15.03
CA LYS A 46 25.92 -0.81 -16.16
C LYS A 46 26.93 0.27 -16.51
N LYS A 47 27.40 0.29 -17.76
CA LYS A 47 28.32 1.34 -18.22
C LYS A 47 27.63 2.68 -17.97
N ILE A 48 28.27 3.54 -17.18
CA ILE A 48 27.76 4.87 -16.88
C ILE A 48 27.70 5.61 -18.21
N ILE A 49 26.54 6.19 -18.53
CA ILE A 49 26.37 7.00 -19.74
C ILE A 49 27.25 8.24 -19.53
N GLN A 50 28.38 8.30 -20.22
CA GLN A 50 29.29 9.43 -20.17
C GLN A 50 28.75 10.54 -21.09
N ILE A 51 28.85 11.79 -20.63
CA ILE A 51 28.48 12.95 -21.44
C ILE A 51 29.40 12.97 -22.67
N PRO A 52 28.86 12.90 -23.90
CA PRO A 52 29.66 12.94 -25.11
C PRO A 52 30.52 14.20 -25.18
N ASN A 53 31.74 14.09 -25.72
CA ASN A 53 32.70 15.20 -25.75
C ASN A 53 32.27 16.37 -26.65
N MET A 54 31.26 16.18 -27.50
CA MET A 54 30.71 17.23 -28.36
C MET A 54 29.72 18.14 -27.64
N CYS A 55 29.42 17.90 -26.36
CA CYS A 55 28.50 18.74 -25.62
C CYS A 55 29.20 20.06 -25.23
N PRO A 56 28.75 21.23 -25.73
CA PRO A 56 29.42 22.51 -25.49
C PRO A 56 29.42 22.92 -24.01
N PHE A 57 28.48 22.42 -23.21
CA PHE A 57 28.34 22.71 -21.77
C PHE A 57 28.89 21.60 -20.87
N LYS A 58 29.71 20.69 -21.41
CA LYS A 58 30.22 19.54 -20.65
C LYS A 58 30.99 19.96 -19.39
N GLU A 59 31.80 21.01 -19.47
CA GLU A 59 32.59 21.51 -18.35
C GLU A 59 31.72 22.17 -17.27
N ASP A 60 30.67 22.89 -17.67
CA ASP A 60 29.72 23.51 -16.75
C ASP A 60 28.90 22.46 -15.99
N ILE A 61 28.45 21.42 -16.71
CA ILE A 61 27.72 20.30 -16.12
C ILE A 61 28.60 19.53 -15.13
N LEU A 62 29.88 19.33 -15.43
CA LEU A 62 30.81 18.67 -14.51
C LEU A 62 31.04 19.49 -13.24
N ARG A 63 31.25 20.81 -13.37
CA ARG A 63 31.39 21.74 -12.23
C ARG A 63 30.13 21.78 -11.35
N GLU A 64 28.94 21.80 -11.95
CA GLU A 64 27.67 21.79 -11.21
C GLU A 64 27.48 20.47 -10.44
N VAL A 65 27.84 19.34 -11.06
CA VAL A 65 27.78 18.02 -10.41
C VAL A 65 28.75 17.94 -9.22
N GLU A 66 29.94 18.51 -9.33
CA GLU A 66 30.92 18.58 -8.23
C GLU A 66 30.44 19.47 -7.08
N ALA A 67 29.93 20.66 -7.39
CA ALA A 67 29.34 21.56 -6.40
C ALA A 67 28.16 20.91 -5.65
N LEU A 68 27.30 20.18 -6.38
CA LEU A 68 26.20 19.42 -5.78
C LEU A 68 26.68 18.26 -4.90
N ARG A 69 27.80 17.61 -5.24
CA ARG A 69 28.41 16.56 -4.41
C ARG A 69 29.00 17.13 -3.13
N ALA A 70 29.76 18.22 -3.22
CA ALA A 70 30.34 18.92 -2.08
C ALA A 70 29.25 19.39 -1.09
N LYS A 71 28.20 20.07 -1.59
CA LYS A 71 27.04 20.47 -0.75
C LYS A 71 26.38 19.31 -0.03
N LYS A 72 26.18 18.17 -0.74
CA LYS A 72 25.60 16.96 -0.15
C LYS A 72 26.50 16.31 0.90
N GLU A 73 27.82 16.41 0.77
CA GLU A 73 28.76 15.90 1.77
C GLU A 73 28.79 16.80 3.00
N GLU A 74 28.84 18.12 2.82
CA GLU A 74 28.72 19.09 3.91
C GLU A 74 27.42 18.92 4.71
N GLU A 75 26.27 18.79 4.03
CA GLU A 75 24.99 18.52 4.70
C GLU A 75 25.01 17.22 5.50
N LYS A 76 25.66 16.17 4.99
CA LYS A 76 25.79 14.89 5.70
C LYS A 76 26.66 15.01 6.94
N VAL A 77 27.75 15.77 6.87
CA VAL A 77 28.64 16.03 8.01
C VAL A 77 27.89 16.83 9.07
N LYS A 78 27.26 17.95 8.69
CA LYS A 78 26.41 18.76 9.59
C LYS A 78 25.32 17.93 10.26
N ARG A 79 24.65 17.05 9.51
CA ARG A 79 23.62 16.16 10.07
C ARG A 79 24.17 15.12 11.04
N LYS A 80 25.39 14.62 10.81
CA LYS A 80 26.06 13.67 11.73
C LYS A 80 26.51 14.38 13.01
N GLU A 81 26.99 15.61 12.92
CA GLU A 81 27.39 16.44 14.07
C GLU A 81 26.18 16.80 14.92
N ALA A 82 25.09 17.30 14.33
CA ALA A 82 23.85 17.59 15.04
C ALA A 82 23.30 16.34 15.79
N MET A 83 23.35 15.16 15.16
CA MET A 83 22.95 13.91 15.84
C MET A 83 23.89 13.49 16.98
N ARG A 84 25.17 13.88 16.95
CA ARG A 84 26.12 13.60 18.04
C ARG A 84 25.88 14.55 19.22
N GLU A 85 25.66 15.82 18.95
CA GLU A 85 25.33 16.82 19.96
C GLU A 85 24.00 16.50 20.67
N GLU A 86 22.95 16.14 19.92
CA GLU A 86 21.66 15.75 20.50
C GLU A 86 21.77 14.53 21.42
N LYS A 87 22.64 13.58 21.07
CA LYS A 87 22.94 12.40 21.91
C LYS A 87 23.76 12.75 23.15
N GLN A 88 24.64 13.74 23.08
CA GLN A 88 25.40 14.21 24.24
C GLN A 88 24.48 14.93 25.21
N LYS A 89 23.62 15.85 24.73
CA LYS A 89 22.60 16.53 25.55
C LYS A 89 21.68 15.54 26.27
N LYS A 90 21.14 14.55 25.54
CA LYS A 90 20.32 13.48 26.16
C LYS A 90 21.06 12.71 27.25
N LYS A 91 22.36 12.42 27.08
CA LYS A 91 23.15 11.75 28.13
C LYS A 91 23.42 12.65 29.34
N GLU A 92 23.52 13.95 29.14
CA GLU A 92 23.66 14.93 30.23
C GLU A 92 22.34 15.10 30.99
N ASP A 93 21.22 15.18 30.27
CA ASP A 93 19.86 15.20 30.84
C ASP A 93 19.58 13.90 31.64
N ASP A 94 19.93 12.74 31.09
CA ASP A 94 19.79 11.44 31.76
C ASP A 94 20.67 11.35 33.02
N LYS A 95 21.86 11.96 33.02
CA LYS A 95 22.75 12.02 34.20
C LYS A 95 22.23 13.00 35.27
N GLN A 96 21.61 14.12 34.87
CA GLN A 96 21.02 15.06 35.82
C GLN A 96 19.77 14.47 36.48
N ASN A 97 18.94 13.73 35.72
CA ASN A 97 17.77 13.02 36.26
C ASN A 97 18.11 11.85 37.20
N PHE A 98 19.36 11.38 37.23
CA PHE A 98 19.80 10.29 38.12
C PHE A 98 20.21 10.77 39.54
N LYS A 99 20.10 12.07 39.86
CA LYS A 99 20.26 12.56 41.24
C LYS A 99 19.01 12.26 42.07
N LEU A 100 19.22 11.87 43.33
CA LEU A 100 18.30 11.26 44.30
C LEU A 100 16.82 11.73 44.31
N GLU A 101 16.52 12.95 43.89
CA GLU A 101 15.18 13.54 43.89
C GLU A 101 14.22 12.89 42.87
N GLY A 102 14.75 12.37 41.75
CA GLY A 102 13.94 11.66 40.75
C GLY A 102 13.45 10.29 41.21
N LEU A 103 14.25 9.56 41.99
CA LEU A 103 13.94 8.19 42.41
C LEU A 103 12.80 8.13 43.45
N VAL A 104 12.69 9.13 44.32
CA VAL A 104 11.65 9.20 45.36
C VAL A 104 10.29 9.52 44.72
N SER A 105 10.25 10.51 43.83
CA SER A 105 9.02 10.90 43.12
C SER A 105 8.54 9.80 42.15
N GLU A 106 9.45 9.04 41.54
CA GLU A 106 9.11 7.92 40.66
C GLU A 106 8.63 6.67 41.43
N ALA A 107 9.11 6.47 42.66
CA ALA A 107 8.63 5.42 43.55
C ALA A 107 7.20 5.69 44.07
N GLU A 108 6.90 6.93 44.45
CA GLU A 108 5.55 7.35 44.87
C GLU A 108 4.54 7.25 43.72
N ASN A 109 4.96 7.63 42.51
CA ASN A 109 4.11 7.52 41.32
C ASN A 109 3.86 6.06 40.92
N LYS A 110 4.86 5.17 41.07
CA LYS A 110 4.67 3.72 40.85
C LYS A 110 3.75 3.08 41.88
N GLN A 111 3.78 3.51 43.14
CA GLN A 111 2.86 3.02 44.16
C GLN A 111 1.41 3.44 43.89
N LYS A 112 1.19 4.71 43.53
CA LYS A 112 -0.14 5.20 43.10
C LYS A 112 -0.66 4.47 41.86
N LEU A 113 0.20 4.20 40.88
CA LEU A 113 -0.17 3.46 39.67
C LEU A 113 -0.56 2.00 40.00
N HIS A 114 0.12 1.37 40.96
CA HIS A 114 -0.12 -0.02 41.36
C HIS A 114 -1.42 -0.20 42.16
N GLU A 115 -1.87 0.82 42.90
CA GLU A 115 -3.20 0.81 43.53
C GLU A 115 -4.33 0.93 42.50
N ILE A 116 -4.15 1.77 41.48
CA ILE A 116 -5.12 1.92 40.37
C ILE A 116 -5.23 0.63 39.54
N LEU A 117 -4.14 -0.11 39.40
CA LEU A 117 -4.09 -1.38 38.64
C LEU A 117 -4.71 -2.59 39.37
N LYS A 118 -5.03 -2.48 40.68
CA LYS A 118 -5.65 -3.58 41.44
C LYS A 118 -7.17 -3.64 41.30
N SER A 119 -7.86 -2.60 40.82
CA SER A 119 -9.32 -2.58 40.72
C SER A 119 -9.88 -3.25 39.46
N ASP A 120 -9.08 -3.51 38.42
CA ASP A 120 -9.56 -4.17 37.20
C ASP A 120 -8.60 -5.31 36.77
N ALA A 121 -8.89 -6.52 37.25
CA ALA A 121 -8.28 -7.77 36.80
C ALA A 121 -8.84 -8.13 35.41
N LYS A 122 -8.08 -8.42 34.33
CA LYS A 122 -7.00 -9.42 34.15
C LYS A 122 -6.45 -9.33 32.67
N PRO A 123 -5.40 -10.07 32.25
CA PRO A 123 -4.04 -9.50 32.05
C PRO A 123 -3.30 -9.93 30.75
N ALA A 124 -2.03 -9.46 30.64
CA ALA A 124 -0.86 -10.08 29.98
C ALA A 124 -0.73 -10.00 28.43
N GLU A 125 0.40 -9.62 27.79
CA GLU A 125 1.81 -9.49 28.22
C GLU A 125 2.62 -8.62 27.21
N PRO A 126 3.85 -8.18 27.58
CA PRO A 126 4.74 -7.26 26.87
C PRO A 126 5.56 -7.98 25.79
N VAL A 127 6.39 -7.26 25.00
CA VAL A 127 7.69 -7.74 24.42
C VAL A 127 8.29 -6.74 23.40
N THR A 128 9.38 -6.11 23.82
CA THR A 128 10.68 -5.89 23.11
C THR A 128 10.79 -5.09 21.80
N LYS A 129 11.85 -4.25 21.76
CA LYS A 129 12.59 -3.76 20.57
C LYS A 129 11.71 -3.37 19.38
N THR A 130 10.92 -2.30 19.51
CA THR A 130 10.10 -1.82 18.40
C THR A 130 10.97 -1.34 17.22
N ASP A 131 11.01 -2.18 16.21
CA ASP A 131 11.37 -1.94 14.83
C ASP A 131 11.13 -0.48 14.38
N THR A 132 12.17 0.17 13.87
CA THR A 132 12.10 1.50 13.24
C THR A 132 11.01 1.58 12.16
N SER A 133 10.67 0.43 11.55
CA SER A 133 9.64 0.30 10.53
C SER A 133 8.22 0.49 11.11
N VAL A 134 7.89 -0.12 12.26
CA VAL A 134 6.58 -0.01 12.92
C VAL A 134 6.30 1.43 13.32
N LYS A 135 7.31 2.11 13.90
CA LYS A 135 7.21 3.55 14.21
C LYS A 135 6.94 4.40 12.98
N SER A 136 7.60 4.09 11.85
CA SER A 136 7.37 4.80 10.59
C SER A 136 5.96 4.57 10.06
N TYR A 137 5.44 3.33 10.12
CA TYR A 137 4.07 3.02 9.70
C TYR A 137 3.04 3.74 10.57
N TYR A 138 3.25 3.75 11.90
CA TYR A 138 2.36 4.42 12.83
C TYR A 138 2.34 5.94 12.63
N ARG A 139 3.51 6.56 12.34
CA ARG A 139 3.58 7.98 11.97
C ARG A 139 2.79 8.28 10.69
N GLU A 140 2.91 7.44 9.68
CA GLU A 140 2.18 7.63 8.43
C GLU A 140 0.68 7.39 8.61
N PHE A 141 0.31 6.40 9.44
CA PHE A 141 -1.07 6.16 9.84
C PHE A 141 -1.68 7.36 10.56
N LYS A 142 -0.97 8.00 11.50
CA LYS A 142 -1.43 9.21 12.18
C LYS A 142 -1.75 10.36 11.21
N LYS A 143 -0.97 10.52 10.14
CA LYS A 143 -1.25 11.51 9.09
C LYS A 143 -2.55 11.19 8.35
N VAL A 144 -2.74 9.92 7.95
CA VAL A 144 -3.98 9.47 7.31
C VAL A 144 -5.18 9.63 8.24
N LEU A 145 -5.01 9.31 9.52
CA LEU A 145 -6.03 9.47 10.54
C LEU A 145 -6.43 10.93 10.74
N ALA A 146 -5.48 11.87 10.72
CA ALA A 146 -5.76 13.29 10.86
C ALA A 146 -6.54 13.85 9.64
N ALA A 147 -6.20 13.41 8.43
CA ALA A 147 -6.78 13.94 7.19
C ALA A 147 -8.11 13.29 6.77
N ALA A 148 -8.41 12.06 7.21
CA ALA A 148 -9.57 11.31 6.75
C ALA A 148 -10.85 11.54 7.56
N ASP A 149 -11.98 11.65 6.86
CA ASP A 149 -13.33 11.67 7.43
C ASP A 149 -13.88 10.27 7.69
N VAL A 150 -13.49 9.33 6.83
CA VAL A 150 -13.86 7.90 6.89
C VAL A 150 -12.61 7.06 6.72
N ILE A 151 -12.44 6.07 7.58
CA ILE A 151 -11.35 5.10 7.50
C ILE A 151 -11.90 3.76 7.01
N LEU A 152 -11.26 3.25 5.96
CA LEU A 152 -11.46 1.90 5.44
C LEU A 152 -10.30 1.03 5.91
N GLU A 153 -10.59 0.10 6.81
CA GLU A 153 -9.63 -0.93 7.19
C GLU A 153 -9.78 -2.13 6.25
N VAL A 154 -8.69 -2.41 5.52
CA VAL A 154 -8.64 -3.49 4.54
C VAL A 154 -8.10 -4.74 5.19
N VAL A 155 -8.91 -5.79 5.10
CA VAL A 155 -8.70 -7.09 5.72
C VAL A 155 -8.73 -8.17 4.62
N ASP A 156 -7.93 -9.23 4.75
CA ASP A 156 -7.94 -10.37 3.80
C ASP A 156 -9.10 -11.33 4.16
N ALA A 157 -10.00 -11.60 3.22
CA ALA A 157 -11.18 -12.43 3.47
C ALA A 157 -10.84 -13.88 3.88
N ARG A 158 -9.63 -14.37 3.57
CA ARG A 158 -9.19 -15.73 3.92
C ARG A 158 -8.88 -15.88 5.41
N ASP A 159 -8.41 -14.80 6.03
CA ASP A 159 -8.11 -14.74 7.47
C ASP A 159 -8.40 -13.33 7.99
N PRO A 160 -9.70 -13.02 8.21
CA PRO A 160 -10.07 -11.67 8.57
C PRO A 160 -9.71 -11.30 10.00
N LEU A 161 -9.55 -12.26 10.90
CA LEU A 161 -9.14 -11.99 12.27
C LEU A 161 -7.64 -11.77 12.38
N GLY A 162 -6.82 -12.56 11.68
CA GLY A 162 -5.37 -12.39 11.69
C GLY A 162 -4.88 -11.16 10.94
N THR A 163 -5.68 -10.65 9.99
CA THR A 163 -5.34 -9.44 9.22
C THR A 163 -5.99 -8.15 9.71
N ARG A 164 -6.80 -8.23 10.77
CA ARG A 164 -7.42 -7.10 11.47
C ARG A 164 -6.49 -6.60 12.58
N CYS A 165 -6.48 -5.28 12.82
CA CYS A 165 -5.60 -4.68 13.82
C CYS A 165 -6.39 -3.87 14.84
N LYS A 166 -6.69 -4.46 16.01
CA LYS A 166 -7.43 -3.79 17.09
C LYS A 166 -6.83 -2.45 17.52
N GLN A 167 -5.50 -2.38 17.57
CA GLN A 167 -4.77 -1.16 17.91
C GLN A 167 -5.07 0.00 16.94
N VAL A 168 -5.30 -0.29 15.67
CA VAL A 168 -5.72 0.71 14.68
C VAL A 168 -7.16 1.14 14.95
N GLU A 169 -8.05 0.19 15.27
CA GLU A 169 -9.45 0.48 15.57
C GLU A 169 -9.60 1.33 16.83
N GLU A 170 -8.91 0.96 17.91
CA GLU A 170 -8.83 1.70 19.17
C GLU A 170 -8.29 3.11 18.90
N ALA A 171 -7.20 3.25 18.15
CA ALA A 171 -6.67 4.57 17.79
C ALA A 171 -7.65 5.41 16.96
N VAL A 172 -8.48 4.81 16.10
CA VAL A 172 -9.53 5.55 15.36
C VAL A 172 -10.63 6.01 16.30
N LEU A 173 -11.05 5.15 17.23
CA LEU A 173 -12.09 5.44 18.22
C LEU A 173 -11.64 6.52 19.22
N GLU A 174 -10.39 6.45 19.70
CA GLU A 174 -9.79 7.41 20.62
C GLU A 174 -9.54 8.77 19.97
N ALA A 175 -9.03 8.79 18.74
CA ALA A 175 -8.57 10.03 18.13
C ALA A 175 -9.71 11.00 17.80
N THR A 176 -10.96 10.55 17.61
CA THR A 176 -12.05 11.47 17.26
C THR A 176 -13.45 10.87 17.47
N THR A 177 -14.35 11.63 18.12
CA THR A 177 -15.78 11.29 18.34
C THR A 177 -16.63 11.14 17.07
N ASN A 178 -16.11 11.47 15.87
CA ASN A 178 -16.92 11.58 14.66
C ASN A 178 -16.37 10.88 13.42
N LYS A 179 -15.25 10.15 13.49
CA LYS A 179 -14.73 9.38 12.35
C LYS A 179 -15.44 8.04 12.27
N ARG A 180 -15.75 7.58 11.05
CA ARG A 180 -16.34 6.26 10.84
C ARG A 180 -15.29 5.28 10.37
N LEU A 181 -15.36 4.07 10.93
CA LEU A 181 -14.53 2.94 10.54
C LEU A 181 -15.40 1.92 9.80
N VAL A 182 -14.92 1.47 8.64
CA VAL A 182 -15.58 0.44 7.81
C VAL A 182 -14.58 -0.64 7.46
N LEU A 183 -14.95 -1.89 7.68
CA LEU A 183 -14.15 -3.06 7.30
C LEU A 183 -14.39 -3.42 5.84
N VAL A 184 -13.30 -3.59 5.09
CA VAL A 184 -13.31 -4.01 3.69
C VAL A 184 -12.64 -5.38 3.57
N LEU A 185 -13.43 -6.41 3.37
CA LEU A 185 -12.95 -7.79 3.19
C LEU A 185 -12.51 -7.98 1.75
N ASN A 186 -11.21 -7.82 1.50
CA ASN A 186 -10.63 -7.97 0.17
C ASN A 186 -10.32 -9.43 -0.17
N LYS A 187 -10.15 -9.73 -1.46
CA LYS A 187 -9.92 -11.08 -1.99
C LYS A 187 -11.09 -12.03 -1.73
N ALA A 188 -12.31 -11.48 -1.73
CA ALA A 188 -13.55 -12.24 -1.52
C ALA A 188 -13.73 -13.39 -2.53
N ASP A 189 -13.04 -13.35 -3.67
CA ASP A 189 -13.03 -14.40 -4.68
C ASP A 189 -12.26 -15.67 -4.30
N LEU A 190 -11.41 -15.61 -3.28
CA LEU A 190 -10.62 -16.75 -2.81
C LEU A 190 -11.33 -17.59 -1.74
N VAL A 191 -12.51 -17.14 -1.29
CA VAL A 191 -13.24 -17.75 -0.18
C VAL A 191 -14.61 -18.23 -0.69
N PRO A 192 -15.04 -19.44 -0.30
CA PRO A 192 -16.39 -19.90 -0.61
C PRO A 192 -17.46 -18.94 -0.11
N ARG A 193 -18.60 -18.89 -0.82
CA ARG A 193 -19.67 -17.95 -0.52
C ARG A 193 -20.18 -18.08 0.91
N ASP A 194 -20.41 -19.30 1.37
CA ASP A 194 -21.01 -19.57 2.68
C ASP A 194 -20.08 -19.09 3.81
N ASN A 195 -18.77 -19.33 3.68
CA ASN A 195 -17.77 -18.82 4.60
C ASN A 195 -17.72 -17.28 4.59
N MET A 196 -17.82 -16.67 3.41
CA MET A 196 -17.82 -15.22 3.27
C MET A 196 -19.06 -14.60 3.95
N GLU A 197 -20.24 -15.19 3.76
CA GLU A 197 -21.47 -14.77 4.43
C GLU A 197 -21.40 -14.96 5.96
N GLY A 198 -20.81 -16.06 6.43
CA GLY A 198 -20.50 -16.29 7.85
C GLY A 198 -19.59 -15.21 8.44
N TRP A 199 -18.50 -14.88 7.73
CA TRP A 199 -17.59 -13.81 8.15
C TRP A 199 -18.26 -12.45 8.17
N LEU A 200 -19.08 -12.11 7.17
CA LEU A 200 -19.83 -10.87 7.18
C LEU A 200 -20.81 -10.78 8.35
N ARG A 201 -21.51 -11.88 8.67
CA ARG A 201 -22.42 -11.92 9.82
C ARG A 201 -21.68 -11.66 11.13
N TYR A 202 -20.56 -12.34 11.31
CA TYR A 202 -19.71 -12.18 12.49
C TYR A 202 -19.14 -10.76 12.62
N LEU A 203 -18.51 -10.24 11.56
CA LEU A 203 -17.84 -8.94 11.60
C LEU A 203 -18.81 -7.77 11.73
N ARG A 204 -19.99 -7.86 11.10
CA ARG A 204 -21.07 -6.85 11.21
C ARG A 204 -21.65 -6.72 12.62
N GLY A 205 -21.41 -7.69 13.52
CA GLY A 205 -21.70 -7.53 14.94
C GLY A 205 -20.82 -6.48 15.62
N SER A 206 -19.63 -6.19 15.06
CA SER A 206 -18.69 -5.20 15.61
C SER A 206 -18.60 -3.93 14.76
N LEU A 207 -18.37 -4.06 13.45
CA LEU A 207 -18.13 -2.93 12.55
C LEU A 207 -18.80 -3.17 11.19
N PRO A 208 -19.25 -2.12 10.49
CA PRO A 208 -19.80 -2.24 9.14
C PRO A 208 -18.79 -2.93 8.21
N ALA A 209 -19.19 -4.06 7.61
CA ALA A 209 -18.31 -4.88 6.78
C ALA A 209 -18.83 -5.05 5.35
N VAL A 210 -17.96 -4.78 4.38
CA VAL A 210 -18.23 -4.85 2.93
C VAL A 210 -17.31 -5.87 2.26
N PRO A 211 -17.85 -6.86 1.52
CA PRO A 211 -17.02 -7.75 0.73
C PRO A 211 -16.53 -7.04 -0.53
N PHE A 212 -15.25 -7.24 -0.85
CA PHE A 212 -14.60 -6.59 -1.98
C PHE A 212 -13.73 -7.56 -2.77
N LYS A 213 -13.84 -7.47 -4.09
CA LYS A 213 -12.93 -8.10 -5.04
C LYS A 213 -12.33 -6.99 -5.89
N ALA A 214 -11.02 -6.77 -5.76
CA ALA A 214 -10.30 -5.84 -6.61
C ALA A 214 -10.23 -6.36 -8.06
N SER A 215 -10.23 -5.43 -9.03
CA SER A 215 -10.05 -5.78 -10.44
C SER A 215 -8.65 -6.33 -10.66
N THR A 216 -8.57 -7.51 -11.27
CA THR A 216 -7.31 -8.15 -11.68
C THR A 216 -6.96 -7.86 -13.15
N GLN A 217 -7.71 -6.97 -13.80
CA GLN A 217 -7.48 -6.60 -15.19
C GLN A 217 -6.10 -5.95 -15.38
N GLN A 218 -5.38 -6.39 -16.41
CA GLN A 218 -4.07 -5.83 -16.78
C GLN A 218 -4.18 -4.47 -17.48
N GLN A 219 -5.38 -4.08 -17.94
CA GLN A 219 -5.62 -2.80 -18.59
C GLN A 219 -5.38 -1.63 -17.63
N SER A 220 -4.81 -0.53 -18.13
CA SER A 220 -4.44 0.64 -17.29
C SER A 220 -5.58 1.64 -17.09
N ARG A 221 -6.58 1.65 -17.98
CA ARG A 221 -7.74 2.55 -18.00
C ARG A 221 -9.03 1.76 -18.26
N ARG A 222 -10.17 2.31 -17.83
CA ARG A 222 -11.53 1.71 -17.96
C ARG A 222 -11.64 0.34 -17.28
N LEU A 223 -11.13 0.22 -16.05
CA LEU A 223 -11.36 -0.99 -15.26
C LEU A 223 -12.88 -1.17 -15.09
N GLY A 224 -13.39 -2.31 -15.52
CA GLY A 224 -14.83 -2.59 -15.47
C GLY A 224 -15.34 -2.68 -14.04
N ARG A 225 -16.56 -2.18 -13.80
CA ARG A 225 -17.36 -2.45 -12.60
C ARG A 225 -18.57 -3.28 -12.99
N LYS A 226 -18.98 -4.22 -12.14
CA LYS A 226 -20.25 -4.94 -12.28
C LYS A 226 -21.10 -4.65 -11.06
N LYS A 227 -22.38 -4.32 -11.27
CA LYS A 227 -23.35 -4.24 -10.18
C LYS A 227 -23.40 -5.59 -9.45
N MET A 228 -23.41 -5.56 -8.13
CA MET A 228 -23.71 -6.76 -7.36
C MET A 228 -25.20 -7.08 -7.60
N LYS A 229 -25.50 -8.04 -8.49
CA LYS A 229 -26.83 -8.65 -8.53
C LYS A 229 -26.96 -9.56 -7.30
N ALA A 230 -28.18 -9.75 -6.79
CA ALA A 230 -28.49 -10.55 -5.60
C ALA A 230 -27.86 -11.96 -5.57
N SER A 231 -27.50 -12.50 -6.75
CA SER A 231 -26.68 -13.71 -6.87
C SER A 231 -25.18 -13.37 -6.85
N LEU A 232 -24.59 -13.44 -5.65
CA LEU A 232 -23.16 -13.28 -5.38
C LEU A 232 -22.28 -14.29 -6.15
N SER A 233 -22.82 -15.45 -6.52
CA SER A 233 -22.06 -16.58 -7.06
C SER A 233 -21.49 -16.36 -8.47
N LYS A 234 -22.24 -15.78 -9.41
CA LYS A 234 -21.77 -15.52 -10.79
C LYS A 234 -20.93 -14.25 -10.91
N GLY A 235 -20.83 -13.43 -9.86
CA GLY A 235 -20.05 -12.19 -9.84
C GLY A 235 -18.57 -12.38 -9.53
N LEU A 236 -18.24 -13.34 -8.66
CA LEU A 236 -16.90 -13.52 -8.10
C LEU A 236 -15.89 -14.18 -9.04
N GLN A 237 -16.35 -14.99 -10.01
CA GLN A 237 -15.47 -15.74 -10.93
C GLN A 237 -14.88 -14.90 -12.08
N GLY A 238 -15.33 -13.65 -12.26
CA GLY A 238 -14.83 -12.76 -13.31
C GLY A 238 -13.54 -12.00 -12.95
N SER A 239 -12.98 -11.26 -13.91
CA SER A 239 -11.87 -10.30 -13.67
C SER A 239 -12.34 -8.91 -13.20
N VAL A 240 -13.65 -8.70 -13.18
CA VAL A 240 -14.31 -7.43 -12.88
C VAL A 240 -14.33 -7.20 -11.37
N CYS A 241 -14.19 -5.95 -10.92
CA CYS A 241 -14.29 -5.66 -9.50
C CYS A 241 -15.74 -5.79 -9.00
N VAL A 242 -15.89 -6.34 -7.80
CA VAL A 242 -17.17 -6.54 -7.11
C VAL A 242 -17.09 -5.85 -5.75
N GLY A 243 -18.18 -5.21 -5.32
CA GLY A 243 -18.25 -4.49 -4.03
C GLY A 243 -17.93 -3.00 -4.11
N ALA A 244 -17.34 -2.51 -5.21
CA ALA A 244 -17.04 -1.09 -5.39
C ALA A 244 -18.29 -0.20 -5.35
N GLU A 245 -19.42 -0.64 -5.93
CA GLU A 245 -20.66 0.14 -5.88
C GLU A 245 -21.29 0.18 -4.50
N LEU A 246 -21.27 -0.94 -3.76
CA LEU A 246 -21.76 -1.00 -2.39
C LEU A 246 -20.96 -0.06 -1.48
N LEU A 247 -19.62 -0.10 -1.60
CA LEU A 247 -18.74 0.79 -0.86
C LEU A 247 -18.97 2.27 -1.21
N MET A 248 -19.12 2.59 -2.50
CA MET A 248 -19.43 3.96 -2.94
C MET A 248 -20.81 4.41 -2.46
N SER A 249 -21.83 3.54 -2.47
CA SER A 249 -23.15 3.85 -1.95
C SER A 249 -23.13 4.09 -0.44
N LEU A 250 -22.35 3.32 0.31
CA LEU A 250 -22.17 3.50 1.75
C LEU A 250 -21.51 4.86 2.03
N LEU A 251 -20.46 5.20 1.30
CA LEU A 251 -19.77 6.48 1.41
C LEU A 251 -20.65 7.66 0.99
N ALA A 252 -21.47 7.50 -0.05
CA ALA A 252 -22.43 8.51 -0.49
C ALA A 252 -23.53 8.74 0.57
N ASN A 253 -24.05 7.68 1.19
CA ASN A 253 -25.02 7.79 2.28
C ASN A 253 -24.42 8.50 3.50
N TYR A 254 -23.16 8.23 3.81
CA TYR A 254 -22.44 8.94 4.86
C TYR A 254 -22.31 10.45 4.55
N CYS A 255 -21.97 10.78 3.31
CA CYS A 255 -21.88 12.16 2.83
C CYS A 255 -23.21 12.92 3.01
N ARG A 256 -24.33 12.30 2.63
CA ARG A 256 -25.68 12.86 2.79
C ARG A 256 -26.05 13.08 4.27
N ASN A 257 -25.81 12.09 5.12
CA ASN A 257 -26.18 12.16 6.54
C ASN A 257 -25.40 13.23 7.31
N LYS A 258 -24.18 13.57 6.89
CA LYS A 258 -23.38 14.64 7.50
C LYS A 258 -23.59 16.02 6.85
N GLY A 259 -24.45 16.14 5.84
CA GLY A 259 -24.67 17.40 5.13
C GLY A 259 -23.43 17.92 4.39
N ILE A 260 -22.45 17.04 4.10
CA ILE A 260 -21.22 17.41 3.40
C ILE A 260 -21.54 17.50 1.90
N LYS A 261 -21.41 18.68 1.30
CA LYS A 261 -21.87 18.91 -0.09
C LYS A 261 -20.77 18.81 -1.15
N THR A 262 -19.50 18.90 -0.78
CA THR A 262 -18.40 19.13 -1.73
C THR A 262 -17.53 17.90 -1.96
N SER A 263 -16.95 17.33 -0.90
CA SER A 263 -16.06 16.16 -0.99
C SER A 263 -15.85 15.50 0.38
N ILE A 264 -15.59 14.20 0.39
CA ILE A 264 -15.18 13.45 1.59
C ILE A 264 -13.77 12.90 1.39
N THR A 265 -12.98 12.90 2.45
CA THR A 265 -11.64 12.30 2.44
C THR A 265 -11.71 10.89 3.04
N VAL A 266 -11.28 9.90 2.26
CA VAL A 266 -11.34 8.49 2.67
C VAL A 266 -9.93 7.94 2.84
N GLY A 267 -9.58 7.56 4.08
CA GLY A 267 -8.32 6.92 4.41
C GLY A 267 -8.39 5.41 4.22
N VAL A 268 -7.37 4.80 3.61
CA VAL A 268 -7.31 3.33 3.42
C VAL A 268 -6.14 2.77 4.22
N VAL A 269 -6.43 1.93 5.21
CA VAL A 269 -5.46 1.38 6.18
C VAL A 269 -5.52 -0.15 6.18
N GLY A 270 -4.48 -0.81 6.67
CA GLY A 270 -4.44 -2.28 6.79
C GLY A 270 -3.01 -2.84 6.64
N LEU A 271 -2.84 -4.13 6.91
CA LEU A 271 -1.53 -4.80 6.86
C LEU A 271 -0.89 -4.78 5.45
N PRO A 272 0.44 -4.98 5.33
CA PRO A 272 1.09 -5.17 4.04
C PRO A 272 0.43 -6.28 3.21
N ASN A 273 0.39 -6.14 1.89
CA ASN A 273 -0.09 -7.18 0.94
C ASN A 273 -1.56 -7.65 1.07
N VAL A 274 -2.38 -7.03 1.93
CA VAL A 274 -3.85 -7.26 1.96
C VAL A 274 -4.55 -6.74 0.70
N GLY A 275 -3.90 -5.84 -0.07
CA GLY A 275 -4.38 -5.37 -1.37
C GLY A 275 -4.94 -3.95 -1.39
N LYS A 276 -4.56 -3.08 -0.45
CA LYS A 276 -4.95 -1.66 -0.37
C LYS A 276 -4.83 -0.92 -1.71
N SER A 277 -3.64 -0.96 -2.32
CA SER A 277 -3.36 -0.28 -3.59
C SER A 277 -4.23 -0.82 -4.75
N SER A 278 -4.60 -2.10 -4.71
CA SER A 278 -5.50 -2.72 -5.70
C SER A 278 -6.95 -2.25 -5.52
N ILE A 279 -7.40 -2.05 -4.29
CA ILE A 279 -8.72 -1.46 -4.00
C ILE A 279 -8.78 -0.03 -4.52
N ILE A 280 -7.79 0.80 -4.20
CA ILE A 280 -7.71 2.19 -4.67
C ILE A 280 -7.80 2.26 -6.20
N ASN A 281 -7.03 1.44 -6.91
CA ASN A 281 -7.08 1.38 -8.37
C ASN A 281 -8.45 0.95 -8.90
N SER A 282 -9.09 -0.02 -8.25
CA SER A 282 -10.42 -0.53 -8.61
C SER A 282 -11.51 0.52 -8.37
N LEU A 283 -11.39 1.30 -7.29
CA LEU A 283 -12.24 2.44 -7.05
C LEU A 283 -11.99 3.50 -8.13
N LYS A 284 -10.76 3.97 -8.33
CA LYS A 284 -10.46 5.02 -9.33
C LYS A 284 -10.70 4.58 -10.79
N ARG A 285 -10.95 3.29 -11.05
CA ARG A 285 -11.06 2.68 -12.39
C ARG A 285 -9.83 2.91 -13.28
N SER A 286 -8.69 3.20 -12.66
CA SER A 286 -7.40 3.46 -13.32
C SER A 286 -6.24 3.06 -12.40
N ARG A 287 -5.07 2.79 -12.96
CA ARG A 287 -3.87 2.43 -12.19
C ARG A 287 -3.16 3.67 -11.65
N ALA A 288 -3.63 4.19 -10.50
CA ALA A 288 -2.97 5.29 -9.79
C ALA A 288 -1.83 4.83 -8.87
N CYS A 289 -1.99 3.68 -8.22
CA CYS A 289 -0.97 3.09 -7.35
C CYS A 289 -0.23 1.96 -8.05
N SER A 290 1.09 1.88 -7.85
CA SER A 290 1.85 0.67 -8.19
C SER A 290 1.42 -0.49 -7.29
N VAL A 291 1.28 -1.68 -7.86
CA VAL A 291 0.87 -2.91 -7.18
C VAL A 291 1.91 -3.99 -7.44
N GLY A 292 2.24 -4.77 -6.41
CA GLY A 292 3.12 -5.92 -6.52
C GLY A 292 3.09 -6.76 -5.24
N ALA A 293 3.72 -7.94 -5.29
CA ALA A 293 3.74 -8.89 -4.17
C ALA A 293 4.76 -8.53 -3.08
N THR A 294 5.76 -7.71 -3.41
CA THR A 294 6.80 -7.29 -2.47
C THR A 294 6.24 -6.26 -1.49
N PRO A 295 6.34 -6.48 -0.16
CA PRO A 295 6.00 -5.45 0.83
C PRO A 295 6.80 -4.16 0.61
N GLY A 296 6.21 -3.00 0.93
CA GLY A 296 6.92 -1.72 0.89
C GLY A 296 7.03 -1.07 -0.49
N ILE A 297 6.23 -1.48 -1.48
CA ILE A 297 6.06 -0.75 -2.75
C ILE A 297 5.42 0.61 -2.52
N THR A 298 4.44 0.68 -1.61
CA THR A 298 3.80 1.92 -1.18
C THR A 298 4.31 2.26 0.23
N LYS A 299 5.29 3.16 0.31
CA LYS A 299 5.94 3.55 1.59
C LYS A 299 5.36 4.80 2.24
N TYR A 300 4.68 5.63 1.47
CA TYR A 300 4.15 6.93 1.90
C TYR A 300 2.65 7.00 1.64
N SER A 301 1.94 7.83 2.41
CA SER A 301 0.55 8.17 2.11
C SER A 301 0.48 8.86 0.74
N LEU A 302 -0.45 8.42 -0.10
CA LEU A 302 -0.67 8.98 -1.44
C LEU A 302 -2.07 9.59 -1.48
N ASP A 303 -2.13 10.88 -1.75
CA ASP A 303 -3.39 11.59 -1.92
C ASP A 303 -3.84 11.44 -3.38
N ILE A 304 -5.03 10.88 -3.55
CA ILE A 304 -5.55 10.52 -4.86
C ILE A 304 -6.91 11.17 -5.02
N LEU A 305 -6.93 12.27 -5.78
CA LEU A 305 -8.17 12.92 -6.17
C LEU A 305 -8.93 12.04 -7.17
N SER A 306 -10.22 11.88 -6.91
CA SER A 306 -11.15 11.18 -7.78
C SER A 306 -12.51 11.85 -7.69
N SER A 307 -12.99 12.34 -8.83
CA SER A 307 -14.36 12.84 -8.97
C SER A 307 -15.25 11.67 -9.41
N TYR A 308 -16.37 11.47 -8.73
CA TYR A 308 -17.36 10.43 -9.05
C TYR A 308 -18.73 11.03 -9.28
#